data_AF-A0AAW4GKP5-F1
#
_entry.id   AF-A0AAW4GKP5-F1
#
_cell.length_a   1.000
_cell.length_b   1.000
_cell.length_c   1.000
_cell.angle_alpha   90.00
_cell.angle_beta   90.00
_cell.angle_gamma   90.00
#
_symmetry.space_group_name_H-M   'P 1'
#
loop_
_entity.id
_entity.type
_entity.pdbx_description
1 polymer ?
#
loop_
_entity_poly.entity_id
_entity_poly.type
_entity_poly.pdbx_seq_one_letter_code
_entity_poly.pdbx_strand_id
1 'polypeptide(L)'
;MSVEPSVEPRFSWPTRIYWEDTDAGGVVYHARYVAFMERARTEWMRALGFGQERMRTEHGMVFAVRSMQMDFIKPARLDDQLQVSASLVQLKKASMVFDQQVLRDGQLLLSAQVRIAALDAASFRPRGMDDLVLAALQPHLHPESEQNS
;
A
#
# COMPACT_ATOMS: atom_id res chain seq x y z
N MET A 1 30.76 -19.47 0.69
CA MET A 1 30.12 -18.36 -0.05
C MET A 1 28.79 -18.10 0.62
N SER A 2 28.70 -17.01 1.38
CA SER A 2 27.44 -16.58 1.99
C SER A 2 26.56 -16.02 0.87
N VAL A 3 25.45 -16.68 0.60
CA VAL A 3 24.42 -16.13 -0.30
C VAL A 3 23.74 -15.02 0.49
N GLU A 4 24.02 -13.77 0.15
CA GLU A 4 23.21 -12.67 0.66
C GLU A 4 21.75 -12.91 0.21
N PRO A 5 20.76 -12.79 1.10
CA PRO A 5 19.38 -12.93 0.70
C PRO A 5 19.09 -11.86 -0.36
N SER A 6 18.79 -12.30 -1.58
CA SER A 6 18.26 -11.41 -2.62
C SER A 6 16.90 -10.94 -2.14
N VAL A 7 16.87 -9.78 -1.49
CA VAL A 7 15.62 -9.08 -1.16
C VAL A 7 15.05 -8.65 -2.49
N GLU A 8 14.05 -9.37 -2.99
CA GLU A 8 13.27 -8.89 -4.13
C GLU A 8 12.83 -7.45 -3.82
N PRO A 9 12.99 -6.52 -4.79
CA PRO A 9 12.64 -5.14 -4.55
C PRO A 9 11.15 -5.06 -4.22
N ARG A 10 10.83 -4.65 -2.99
CA ARG A 10 9.45 -4.34 -2.58
C ARG A 10 8.91 -3.30 -3.56
N PHE A 11 7.67 -3.49 -4.01
CA PHE A 11 7.02 -2.53 -4.91
C PHE A 11 7.07 -1.11 -4.31
N SER A 12 7.44 -0.13 -5.14
CA SER A 12 7.49 1.28 -4.78
C SER A 12 6.90 2.14 -5.89
N TRP A 13 6.11 3.13 -5.51
CA TRP A 13 5.50 4.09 -6.41
C TRP A 13 6.11 5.49 -6.24
N PRO A 14 6.65 6.10 -7.32
CA PRO A 14 7.23 7.43 -7.26
C PRO A 14 6.12 8.48 -7.09
N THR A 15 6.30 9.40 -6.14
CA THR A 15 5.35 10.49 -5.86
C THR A 15 6.09 11.82 -5.73
N ARG A 16 5.77 12.80 -6.57
CA ARG A 16 6.24 14.18 -6.43
C ARG A 16 5.29 14.95 -5.51
N ILE A 17 5.83 15.77 -4.62
CA ILE A 17 5.05 16.70 -3.82
C ILE A 17 4.80 18.00 -4.58
N TYR A 18 3.54 18.36 -4.72
CA TYR A 18 3.10 19.61 -5.33
C TYR A 18 2.50 20.56 -4.29
N TRP A 19 2.20 21.80 -4.70
CA TRP A 19 1.57 22.80 -3.84
C TRP A 19 0.29 22.31 -3.16
N GLU A 20 -0.55 21.57 -3.89
CA GLU A 20 -1.80 20.98 -3.37
C GLU A 20 -1.61 19.97 -2.24
N ASP A 21 -0.38 19.47 -2.06
CA ASP A 21 -0.05 18.51 -1.02
C ASP A 21 0.42 19.18 0.27
N THR A 22 0.76 20.47 0.23
CA THR A 22 1.35 21.21 1.34
C THR A 22 0.30 21.97 2.18
N ASP A 23 0.63 22.23 3.45
CA ASP A 23 -0.15 23.11 4.33
C ASP A 23 0.61 24.38 4.72
N ALA A 24 -0.04 25.22 5.54
CA ALA A 24 0.52 26.49 6.02
C ALA A 24 1.81 26.33 6.86
N GLY A 25 2.14 25.11 7.31
CA GLY A 25 3.40 24.78 7.98
C GLY A 25 4.59 24.61 7.03
N GLY A 26 4.37 24.70 5.71
CA GLY A 26 5.42 24.55 4.71
C GLY A 26 5.89 23.10 4.51
N VAL A 27 5.07 22.14 4.92
CA VAL A 27 5.30 20.70 4.79
C VAL A 27 4.06 20.03 4.21
N VAL A 28 4.18 18.76 3.82
CA VAL A 28 3.03 17.97 3.36
C VAL A 28 1.98 17.82 4.46
N TYR A 29 0.73 18.14 4.14
CA TYR A 29 -0.41 17.96 5.03
C TYR A 29 -0.61 16.47 5.35
N HIS A 30 -0.71 16.13 6.62
CA HIS A 30 -0.70 14.73 7.09
C HIS A 30 -1.71 13.81 6.38
N ALA A 31 -2.89 14.29 6.02
CA ALA A 31 -3.90 13.47 5.34
C ALA A 31 -3.51 13.11 3.90
N ARG A 32 -2.61 13.87 3.25
CA ARG A 32 -2.13 13.60 1.89
C ARG A 32 -1.35 12.31 1.79
N TYR A 33 -0.65 11.91 2.86
CA TYR A 33 0.03 10.62 2.90
C TYR A 33 -0.92 9.43 2.74
N VAL A 34 -2.18 9.55 3.17
CA VAL A 34 -3.21 8.50 2.94
C VAL A 34 -3.45 8.32 1.44
N ALA A 35 -3.57 9.42 0.69
CA ALA A 35 -3.75 9.39 -0.76
C ALA A 35 -2.53 8.81 -1.47
N PHE A 36 -1.31 9.16 -1.04
CA PHE A 36 -0.08 8.62 -1.63
C PHE A 36 0.02 7.11 -1.42
N MET A 37 -0.25 6.64 -0.21
CA MET A 37 -0.24 5.22 0.12
C MET A 37 -1.33 4.44 -0.63
N GLU A 38 -2.52 5.02 -0.81
CA GLU A 38 -3.59 4.43 -1.62
C GLU A 38 -3.22 4.30 -3.09
N ARG A 39 -2.57 5.33 -3.68
CA ARG A 39 -2.04 5.28 -5.05
C ARG A 39 -1.03 4.14 -5.20
N ALA A 40 -0.11 3.99 -4.25
CA ALA A 40 0.86 2.89 -4.28
C ALA A 40 0.18 1.51 -4.25
N ARG A 41 -0.83 1.30 -3.38
CA ARG A 41 -1.60 0.03 -3.38
C ARG A 41 -2.39 -0.19 -4.67
N THR A 42 -2.95 0.88 -5.23
CA THR A 42 -3.69 0.83 -6.51
C THR A 42 -2.78 0.41 -7.65
N GLU A 43 -1.59 1.01 -7.74
CA GLU A 43 -0.64 0.71 -8.82
C GLU A 43 0.04 -0.65 -8.61
N TRP A 44 0.22 -1.08 -7.37
CA TRP A 44 0.61 -2.46 -7.06
C TRP A 44 -0.42 -3.47 -7.60
N MET A 45 -1.70 -3.30 -7.26
CA MET A 45 -2.78 -4.13 -7.81
C MET A 45 -2.84 -4.08 -9.34
N ARG A 46 -2.64 -2.89 -9.94
CA ARG A 46 -2.61 -2.72 -11.40
C ARG A 46 -1.46 -3.49 -12.05
N ALA A 47 -0.27 -3.45 -11.46
CA ALA A 47 0.91 -4.17 -11.95
C ALA A 47 0.69 -5.69 -11.95
N LEU A 48 -0.17 -6.20 -11.05
CA LEU A 48 -0.59 -7.61 -11.00
C LEU A 48 -1.76 -7.92 -11.94
N GLY A 49 -2.24 -6.95 -12.71
CA GLY A 49 -3.38 -7.10 -13.62
C GLY A 49 -4.75 -6.86 -12.99
N PHE A 50 -4.84 -6.40 -11.74
CA PHE A 50 -6.08 -6.23 -10.96
C PHE A 50 -6.39 -4.76 -10.65
N GLY A 51 -6.42 -3.89 -11.67
CA GLY A 51 -6.83 -2.49 -11.48
C GLY A 51 -8.24 -2.37 -10.87
N GLN A 52 -8.50 -1.27 -10.14
CA GLN A 52 -9.76 -1.11 -9.37
C GLN A 52 -11.03 -1.32 -10.18
N GLU A 53 -11.10 -0.74 -11.38
CA GLU A 53 -12.29 -0.87 -12.25
C GLU A 53 -12.46 -2.31 -12.75
N ARG A 54 -11.36 -3.01 -13.02
CA ARG A 54 -11.37 -4.43 -13.39
C ARG A 54 -11.86 -5.29 -12.23
N MET A 55 -11.37 -5.03 -11.01
CA MET A 55 -11.89 -5.69 -9.81
C MET A 55 -13.39 -5.48 -9.63
N ARG A 56 -13.88 -4.28 -9.89
CA ARG A 56 -15.30 -3.96 -9.78
C ARG A 56 -16.14 -4.66 -10.86
N THR A 57 -15.69 -4.66 -12.10
CA THR A 57 -16.49 -5.09 -13.26
C THR A 57 -16.35 -6.57 -13.60
N GLU A 58 -15.14 -7.14 -13.52
CA GLU A 58 -14.87 -8.55 -13.85
C GLU A 58 -15.00 -9.45 -12.62
N HIS A 59 -14.65 -8.97 -11.44
CA HIS A 59 -14.66 -9.76 -10.20
C HIS A 59 -15.83 -9.43 -9.26
N GLY A 60 -16.56 -8.34 -9.52
CA GLY A 60 -17.66 -7.87 -8.67
C GLY A 60 -17.19 -7.43 -7.28
N MET A 61 -15.93 -6.99 -7.13
CA MET A 61 -15.31 -6.68 -5.85
C MET A 61 -14.80 -5.25 -5.77
N VAL A 62 -14.87 -4.68 -4.57
CA VAL A 62 -14.17 -3.43 -4.21
C VAL A 62 -13.41 -3.64 -2.91
N PHE A 63 -12.38 -2.82 -2.71
CA PHE A 63 -11.56 -2.86 -1.51
C PHE A 63 -11.79 -1.60 -0.69
N ALA A 64 -11.95 -1.76 0.62
CA ALA A 64 -12.13 -0.64 1.55
C ALA A 64 -11.13 -0.71 2.69
N VAL A 65 -10.58 0.44 3.10
CA VAL A 65 -9.74 0.54 4.29
C VAL A 65 -10.60 0.29 5.53
N ARG A 66 -10.21 -0.70 6.34
CA ARG A 66 -10.86 -1.00 7.62
C ARG A 66 -10.21 -0.30 8.79
N SER A 67 -8.87 -0.22 8.78
CA SER A 67 -8.06 0.47 9.78
C SER A 67 -6.72 0.85 9.17
N MET A 68 -6.11 1.90 9.72
CA MET A 68 -4.79 2.37 9.32
C MET A 68 -4.09 2.94 10.57
N GLN A 69 -2.89 2.45 10.85
CA GLN A 69 -2.00 2.98 11.89
C GLN A 69 -0.80 3.60 11.19
N MET A 70 -0.41 4.82 11.58
CA MET A 70 0.61 5.61 10.89
C MET A 70 1.52 6.30 11.90
N ASP A 71 2.83 6.17 11.71
CA ASP A 71 3.84 6.86 12.48
C ASP A 71 4.54 7.90 11.59
N PHE A 72 4.42 9.17 11.96
CA PHE A 72 5.03 10.30 11.25
C PHE A 72 6.40 10.60 11.87
N ILE A 73 7.48 10.35 11.12
CA ILE A 73 8.86 10.42 11.64
C ILE A 73 9.54 11.71 11.18
N LYS A 74 9.40 12.08 9.89
CA LYS A 74 9.97 13.30 9.31
C LYS A 74 9.05 13.89 8.24
N PRO A 75 9.00 15.21 8.07
CA PRO A 75 8.18 15.84 7.04
C PRO A 75 8.83 15.81 5.66
N ALA A 76 8.01 15.61 4.62
CA ALA A 76 8.31 15.99 3.25
C ALA A 76 7.91 17.46 2.99
N ARG A 77 8.54 18.07 1.99
CA ARG A 77 8.30 19.46 1.54
C ARG A 77 7.96 19.51 0.05
N LEU A 78 7.55 20.68 -0.41
CA LEU A 78 7.38 20.97 -1.83
C LEU A 78 8.60 20.49 -2.62
N ASP A 79 8.35 19.92 -3.79
CA ASP A 79 9.36 19.37 -4.70
C ASP A 79 10.16 18.19 -4.16
N ASP A 80 9.87 17.63 -2.97
CA ASP A 80 10.46 16.34 -2.59
C ASP A 80 10.00 15.22 -3.55
N GLN A 81 10.91 14.31 -3.88
CA GLN A 81 10.59 13.06 -4.57
C GLN A 81 10.47 11.94 -3.55
N LEU A 82 9.28 11.35 -3.47
CA LEU A 82 8.99 10.27 -2.54
C LEU A 82 8.94 8.92 -3.26
N GLN A 83 9.33 7.89 -2.52
CA GLN A 83 9.12 6.49 -2.85
C GLN A 83 8.12 5.93 -1.85
N VAL A 84 6.96 5.50 -2.32
CA VAL A 84 5.86 5.01 -1.48
C VAL A 84 5.68 3.52 -1.73
N SER A 85 6.00 2.70 -0.74
CA SER A 85 5.95 1.25 -0.89
C SER A 85 4.55 0.67 -0.65
N ALA A 86 4.34 -0.54 -1.18
CA ALA A 86 3.18 -1.39 -0.85
C ALA A 86 3.65 -2.83 -0.67
N SER A 87 3.72 -3.29 0.59
CA SER A 87 4.15 -4.65 0.93
C SER A 87 2.97 -5.42 1.53
N LEU A 88 2.50 -6.47 0.86
CA LEU A 88 1.45 -7.33 1.39
C LEU A 88 2.05 -8.23 2.47
N VAL A 89 1.64 -8.05 3.74
CA VAL A 89 2.17 -8.80 4.89
C VAL A 89 1.20 -9.83 5.45
N GLN A 90 -0.09 -9.69 5.15
CA GLN A 90 -1.10 -10.70 5.49
C GLN A 90 -2.15 -10.80 4.40
N LEU A 91 -2.43 -12.01 3.94
CA LEU A 91 -3.50 -12.33 2.99
C LEU A 91 -4.48 -13.31 3.64
N LYS A 92 -5.77 -12.95 3.68
CA LYS A 92 -6.87 -13.82 4.13
C LYS A 92 -7.98 -13.78 3.09
N LYS A 93 -8.91 -14.75 3.14
CA LYS A 93 -10.00 -14.88 2.16
C LYS A 93 -10.76 -13.57 1.87
N ALA A 94 -11.04 -12.74 2.88
CA ALA A 94 -11.81 -11.50 2.73
C ALA A 94 -11.07 -10.23 3.19
N SER A 95 -9.75 -10.30 3.38
CA SER A 95 -8.99 -9.13 3.87
C SER A 95 -7.50 -9.24 3.58
N MET A 96 -6.85 -8.08 3.48
CA MET A 96 -5.40 -7.94 3.34
C MET A 96 -4.85 -7.00 4.41
N VAL A 97 -3.57 -7.14 4.74
CA VAL A 97 -2.81 -6.17 5.53
C VAL A 97 -1.58 -5.77 4.73
N PHE A 98 -1.35 -4.48 4.59
CA PHE A 98 -0.18 -3.91 3.96
C PHE A 98 0.70 -3.18 4.97
N ASP A 99 2.00 -3.38 4.86
CA ASP A 99 2.99 -2.48 5.40
C ASP A 99 3.43 -1.52 4.30
N GLN A 100 3.42 -0.23 4.64
CA GLN A 100 3.80 0.84 3.73
C GLN A 100 4.82 1.75 4.40
N GLN A 101 5.77 2.20 3.60
CA GLN A 101 6.78 3.17 3.97
C GLN A 101 6.78 4.28 2.93
N VAL A 102 7.02 5.50 3.42
CA VAL A 102 7.27 6.66 2.57
C VAL A 102 8.69 7.09 2.81
N LEU A 103 9.50 7.06 1.76
CA LEU A 103 10.91 7.39 1.81
C LEU A 103 11.21 8.60 0.91
N ARG A 104 12.19 9.41 1.31
CA ARG A 104 12.85 10.41 0.46
C ARG A 104 14.34 10.08 0.45
N ASP A 105 14.89 9.78 -0.72
CA ASP A 105 16.32 9.43 -0.88
C ASP A 105 16.80 8.35 0.11
N GLY A 106 15.96 7.31 0.31
CA GLY A 106 16.23 6.22 1.26
C GLY A 106 15.97 6.56 2.74
N GLN A 107 15.68 7.81 3.08
CA GLN A 107 15.31 8.20 4.44
C GLN A 107 13.83 7.94 4.70
N LEU A 108 13.52 7.16 5.73
CA LEU A 108 12.16 6.92 6.19
C LEU A 108 11.54 8.21 6.75
N LEU A 109 10.38 8.59 6.19
CA LEU A 109 9.58 9.73 6.62
C LEU A 109 8.33 9.29 7.38
N LEU A 110 7.74 8.17 6.96
CA LEU A 110 6.49 7.64 7.50
C LEU A 110 6.45 6.12 7.35
N SER A 111 5.95 5.42 8.37
CA SER A 111 5.55 4.01 8.30
C SER A 111 4.06 3.87 8.59
N ALA A 112 3.42 2.90 7.95
CA ALA A 112 2.02 2.61 8.18
C ALA A 112 1.68 1.14 8.00
N GLN A 113 0.74 0.65 8.81
CA GLN A 113 0.07 -0.61 8.59
C GLN A 113 -1.39 -0.35 8.19
N VAL A 114 -1.83 -0.94 7.08
CA VAL A 114 -3.14 -0.69 6.47
C VAL A 114 -3.90 -2.00 6.33
N ARG A 115 -5.05 -2.10 7.01
CA ARG A 115 -5.96 -3.24 6.85
C ARG A 115 -7.03 -2.93 5.82
N ILE A 116 -7.16 -3.81 4.84
CA ILE A 116 -8.12 -3.72 3.74
C ILE A 116 -9.13 -4.86 3.85
N ALA A 117 -10.41 -4.55 3.67
CA ALA A 117 -11.49 -5.54 3.52
C ALA A 117 -11.87 -5.69 2.04
N ALA A 118 -12.13 -6.92 1.61
CA ALA A 118 -12.74 -7.21 0.32
C ALA A 118 -14.27 -7.19 0.48
N LEU A 119 -14.94 -6.38 -0.35
CA LEU A 119 -16.37 -6.17 -0.30
C LEU A 119 -16.99 -6.51 -1.65
N ASP A 120 -18.24 -6.93 -1.60
CA ASP A 120 -19.08 -7.06 -2.77
C ASP A 120 -19.38 -5.69 -3.37
N ALA A 121 -19.14 -5.51 -4.67
CA ALA A 121 -19.30 -4.22 -5.34
C ALA A 121 -20.75 -3.74 -5.36
N ALA A 122 -21.73 -4.66 -5.39
CA ALA A 122 -23.14 -4.32 -5.46
C ALA A 122 -23.75 -4.05 -4.07
N SER A 123 -23.48 -4.93 -3.10
CA SER A 123 -24.10 -4.87 -1.77
C SER A 123 -23.23 -4.18 -0.71
N PHE A 124 -21.96 -3.90 -1.00
CA PHE A 124 -20.96 -3.33 -0.10
C PHE A 124 -20.77 -4.13 1.21
N ARG A 125 -21.09 -5.44 1.18
CA ARG A 125 -20.92 -6.37 2.30
C ARG A 125 -19.60 -7.13 2.17
N PRO A 126 -18.98 -7.58 3.28
CA PRO A 126 -17.79 -8.41 3.23
C PRO A 126 -18.01 -9.67 2.39
N ARG A 127 -17.07 -9.96 1.48
CA ARG A 127 -17.05 -11.21 0.70
C ARG A 127 -15.63 -11.73 0.56
N GLY A 128 -15.52 -13.02 0.25
CA GLY A 128 -14.23 -13.59 -0.13
C GLY A 128 -13.77 -13.09 -1.49
N MET A 129 -12.47 -12.86 -1.61
CA MET A 129 -11.76 -12.81 -2.90
C MET A 129 -11.92 -14.15 -3.60
N ASP A 130 -12.05 -14.10 -4.93
CA ASP A 130 -12.06 -15.32 -5.74
C ASP A 130 -10.67 -15.97 -5.82
N ASP A 131 -10.65 -17.23 -6.25
CA ASP A 131 -9.43 -18.04 -6.27
C ASP A 131 -8.39 -17.48 -7.24
N LEU A 132 -8.81 -16.81 -8.31
CA LEU A 132 -7.90 -16.23 -9.29
C LEU A 132 -7.14 -15.05 -8.70
N VAL A 133 -7.83 -14.16 -7.99
CA VAL A 133 -7.22 -13.04 -7.27
C VAL A 133 -6.32 -13.58 -6.16
N LEU A 134 -6.80 -14.51 -5.33
CA LEU A 134 -5.99 -15.08 -4.24
C LEU A 134 -4.70 -15.73 -4.78
N ALA A 135 -4.80 -16.54 -5.83
CA ALA A 135 -3.64 -17.20 -6.43
C ALA A 135 -2.62 -16.21 -7.00
N ALA A 136 -3.08 -15.06 -7.53
CA ALA A 136 -2.18 -14.05 -8.05
C ALA A 136 -1.54 -13.19 -6.97
N LEU A 137 -2.20 -12.96 -5.83
CA LEU A 137 -1.63 -12.19 -4.71
C LEU A 137 -0.70 -13.03 -3.82
N GLN A 138 -0.92 -14.34 -3.73
CA GLN A 138 -0.19 -15.25 -2.84
C GLN A 138 1.35 -15.23 -3.00
N PRO A 139 1.92 -15.16 -4.22
CA PRO A 139 3.38 -15.08 -4.40
C PRO A 139 4.00 -13.78 -3.88
N HIS A 140 3.19 -12.72 -3.70
CA HIS A 140 3.65 -11.41 -3.24
C HIS A 140 3.42 -11.19 -1.74
N LEU A 141 3.00 -12.23 -1.02
CA LEU A 141 2.89 -12.20 0.44
C LEU A 141 4.30 -12.28 1.04
N HIS A 142 4.73 -11.20 1.68
CA HIS A 142 5.96 -11.13 2.46
C HIS A 142 5.57 -10.93 3.92
N PRO A 143 5.36 -12.01 4.70
CA PRO A 143 5.04 -11.88 6.11
C PRO A 143 6.07 -10.98 6.79
N GLU A 144 5.64 -10.21 7.79
CA GLU A 144 6.58 -9.53 8.67
C GLU A 144 7.60 -10.58 9.14
N SER A 145 8.85 -10.42 8.73
CA SER A 145 9.97 -11.09 9.39
C SER A 145 9.90 -10.61 10.84
N GLU A 146 9.70 -11.52 11.79
CA GLU A 146 9.80 -11.24 13.22
C GLU A 146 11.06 -10.40 13.45
N GLN A 147 10.92 -9.08 13.57
CA GLN A 147 12.03 -8.22 13.91
C GLN A 147 12.25 -8.45 15.41
N ASN A 148 13.33 -9.19 15.68
CA ASN A 148 13.88 -9.51 16.99
C ASN A 148 13.57 -8.45 18.05
N SER A 149 13.06 -8.94 19.19
CA SER A 149 13.16 -8.29 20.50
C SER A 149 14.61 -7.95 20.86
#